data_AF-A0A3D1RT40-F1
#
_entry.id   AF-A0A3D1RT40-F1
#
_cell.length_a   1.000
_cell.length_b   1.000
_cell.length_c   1.000
_cell.angle_alpha   90.00
_cell.angle_beta   90.00
_cell.angle_gamma   90.00
#
_symmetry.space_group_name_H-M   'P 1'
#
loop_
_entity.id
_entity.type
_entity.pdbx_description
1 polymer ?
#
loop_
_entity_poly.entity_id
_entity_poly.type
_entity_poly.pdbx_seq_one_letter_code
_entity_poly.pdbx_strand_id
1 'polypeptide(L)' 'HSGEYVSQVSVASNVVTITFGSGVHNGNTITLTATDQGGSISWACASATISDNQLPTICTGI' A
#
# COMPACT_ATOMS: atom_id res chain seq x y z
N HIS A 1 1.99 12.54 3.76
CA HIS A 1 1.50 13.22 2.54
C HIS A 1 0.00 12.97 2.40
N SER A 2 -0.74 13.93 1.85
CA SER A 2 -2.19 13.84 1.62
C SER A 2 -2.52 14.29 0.19
N GLY A 3 -3.60 13.76 -0.36
CA GLY A 3 -4.15 14.09 -1.67
C GLY A 3 -5.66 13.94 -1.67
N GLU A 4 -6.30 13.99 -2.84
CA GLU A 4 -7.77 13.95 -2.96
C GLU A 4 -8.40 12.71 -2.29
N TYR A 5 -7.79 11.54 -2.48
CA TYR A 5 -8.24 10.26 -1.92
C TYR A 5 -7.40 9.75 -0.73
N VAL A 6 -6.23 10.32 -0.51
CA VAL A 6 -5.24 9.84 0.48
C VAL A 6 -5.18 10.82 1.64
N SER A 7 -5.48 10.36 2.86
CA SER A 7 -5.36 11.19 4.06
C SER A 7 -3.94 11.14 4.63
N GLN A 8 -3.24 10.02 4.48
CA GLN A 8 -1.93 9.83 5.09
C GLN A 8 -1.02 8.91 4.29
N VAL A 9 0.28 9.19 4.38
CA VAL A 9 1.36 8.29 3.98
C VAL A 9 2.36 8.29 5.13
N SER A 10 2.68 7.10 5.65
CA SER A 10 3.66 6.88 6.72
C SER A 10 4.71 5.88 6.28
N VAL A 11 5.90 5.97 6.86
CA VAL A 11 7.01 5.06 6.58
C VAL A 11 7.55 4.55 7.92
N ALA A 12 7.63 3.24 8.06
CA ALA A 12 8.20 2.58 9.25
C ALA A 12 8.83 1.25 8.83
N SER A 13 10.07 0.98 9.28
CA SER A 13 10.74 -0.31 9.12
C SER A 13 10.64 -0.91 7.71
N ASN A 14 10.97 -0.12 6.67
CA ASN A 14 10.92 -0.50 5.25
C ASN A 14 9.50 -0.73 4.66
N VAL A 15 8.46 -0.39 5.42
CA VAL A 15 7.07 -0.43 4.98
C VAL A 15 6.55 0.99 4.80
N VAL A 16 6.01 1.26 3.62
CA VAL A 16 5.23 2.46 3.32
C VAL A 16 3.75 2.11 3.48
N THR A 17 3.05 2.81 4.37
CA THR A 17 1.60 2.64 4.56
C THR A 17 0.87 3.84 3.99
N ILE A 18 -0.13 3.58 3.15
CA ILE A 18 -1.00 4.58 2.54
C ILE A 18 -2.39 4.40 3.14
N THR A 19 -2.95 5.47 3.68
CA THR A 19 -4.30 5.50 4.26
C THR A 19 -5.21 6.33 3.39
N PHE A 20 -6.34 5.75 3.00
CA PHE A 20 -7.36 6.42 2.21
C PHE A 20 -8.27 7.27 3.10
N GLY A 21 -8.46 8.52 2.69
CA GLY A 21 -9.18 9.55 3.43
C GLY A 21 -10.57 9.89 2.89
N SER A 22 -10.93 9.39 1.71
CA SER A 22 -12.21 9.66 1.04
C SER A 22 -12.50 8.62 -0.05
N GLY A 23 -13.68 8.65 -0.65
CA GLY A 23 -14.08 7.75 -1.74
C GLY A 23 -14.43 6.33 -1.28
N VAL A 24 -14.47 5.40 -2.24
CA VAL A 24 -14.95 4.01 -2.03
C VAL A 24 -14.05 3.19 -1.09
N HIS A 25 -12.81 3.62 -0.87
CA HIS A 25 -11.84 2.97 0.01
C HIS A 25 -11.58 3.78 1.28
N ASN A 26 -12.42 4.75 1.64
CA ASN A 26 -12.25 5.53 2.87
C ASN A 26 -12.04 4.63 4.10
N GLY A 27 -10.98 4.89 4.85
CA GLY A 27 -10.60 4.11 6.03
C GLY A 27 -9.78 2.84 5.74
N ASN A 28 -9.65 2.44 4.47
CA ASN A 28 -8.80 1.32 4.08
C ASN A 28 -7.34 1.74 3.95
N THR A 29 -6.46 0.74 3.90
CA THR A 29 -5.01 0.94 3.79
C THR A 29 -4.40 0.00 2.76
N ILE A 30 -3.30 0.47 2.16
CA ILE A 30 -2.41 -0.33 1.33
C ILE A 30 -0.99 -0.18 1.89
N THR A 31 -0.24 -1.27 1.92
CA THR A 31 1.16 -1.30 2.36
C THR A 31 2.08 -1.70 1.22
N LEU A 32 3.20 -1.00 1.08
CA LEU A 32 4.31 -1.40 0.22
C LEU A 32 5.52 -1.74 1.08
N THR A 33 6.06 -2.94 0.93
CA THR A 33 7.20 -3.44 1.69
C THR A 33 8.40 -3.57 0.77
N ALA A 34 9.51 -2.93 1.13
CA ALA A 34 10.79 -3.10 0.45
C ALA A 34 11.62 -4.20 1.12
N THR A 35 12.15 -5.10 0.31
CA THR A 35 13.07 -6.16 0.72
C THR A 35 14.35 -6.06 -0.09
N ASP A 36 15.51 -5.94 0.58
CA ASP A 36 16.81 -6.06 -0.09
C ASP A 36 17.09 -7.52 -0.43
N GLN A 37 17.47 -7.76 -1.68
CA GLN A 37 17.82 -9.07 -2.23
C GLN A 37 19.32 -9.16 -2.54
N GLY A 38 20.17 -8.58 -1.69
CA GLY A 38 21.62 -8.59 -1.87
C GLY A 38 22.09 -7.60 -2.94
N GLY A 39 21.53 -6.38 -2.96
CA GLY A 39 21.94 -5.30 -3.87
C GLY A 39 20.88 -4.86 -4.87
N SER A 40 19.72 -5.53 -4.92
CA SER A 40 18.52 -5.06 -5.61
C SER A 40 17.35 -5.01 -4.63
N ILE A 41 16.44 -4.04 -4.81
CA ILE A 41 15.26 -3.92 -3.98
C ILE A 41 14.07 -4.57 -4.68
N SER A 42 13.43 -5.51 -3.99
CA SER A 42 12.14 -6.05 -4.37
C SER A 42 11.04 -5.33 -3.58
N TRP A 43 9.91 -5.09 -4.23
CA TRP A 43 8.75 -4.45 -3.62
C TRP A 43 7.57 -5.41 -3.64
N ALA A 44 6.91 -5.54 -2.49
CA ALA A 44 5.64 -6.24 -2.35
C ALA A 44 4.54 -5.25 -1.95
N CYS A 45 3.35 -5.36 -2.54
CA CYS A 45 2.19 -4.56 -2.16
C CYS A 45 1.08 -5.46 -1.61
N ALA A 46 0.35 -4.98 -0.61
CA ALA A 46 -0.79 -5.71 -0.04
C ALA A 46 -1.85 -4.76 0.51
N SER A 47 -3.09 -5.25 0.59
CA SER A 47 -4.19 -4.66 1.36
C SER A 47 -4.95 -5.77 2.06
N ALA A 48 -5.32 -5.56 3.32
CA ALA A 48 -6.14 -6.52 4.06
C ALA A 48 -7.65 -6.24 3.93
N THR A 49 -8.04 -5.05 3.47
CA THR A 49 -9.41 -4.56 3.53
C THR A 49 -10.02 -4.29 2.15
N ILE A 50 -9.20 -4.17 1.12
CA ILE A 50 -9.65 -4.00 -0.28
C ILE A 50 -9.62 -5.35 -0.98
N SER A 51 -10.69 -5.70 -1.69
CA SER A 51 -10.77 -6.94 -2.46
C SER A 51 -9.81 -6.94 -3.65
N ASP A 52 -9.27 -8.12 -3.99
CA ASP A 52 -8.28 -8.28 -5.07
C ASP A 52 -8.74 -7.72 -6.42
N ASN A 53 -10.03 -7.81 -6.74
CA ASN A 53 -10.57 -7.27 -8.00
C ASN A 53 -10.58 -5.73 -8.08
N GLN A 54 -10.31 -5.04 -6.98
CA GLN A 54 -10.19 -3.58 -6.89
C GLN A 54 -8.73 -3.14 -6.67
N LEU A 55 -7.81 -4.10 -6.50
CA LEU A 55 -6.40 -3.84 -6.32
C LEU A 55 -5.64 -3.87 -7.66
N PRO A 56 -4.56 -3.09 -7.80
CA PRO A 56 -3.61 -3.26 -8.90
C PRO A 56 -2.94 -4.63 -8.85
N THR A 57 -2.50 -5.16 -10.00
CA THR A 57 -1.87 -6.49 -10.08
C THR A 57 -0.66 -6.67 -9.16
N ILE A 58 0.09 -5.60 -8.89
CA ILE A 58 1.24 -5.64 -7.97
C ILE A 58 0.84 -5.86 -6.50
N CYS A 59 -0.43 -5.62 -6.16
CA CYS A 59 -1.00 -5.73 -4.81
C CYS A 59 -1.91 -6.96 -4.66
N THR A 60 -2.17 -7.70 -5.74
CA THR A 60 -2.98 -8.91 -5.76
C THR A 60 -2.08 -10.14 -5.82
N GLY A 61 -2.17 -11.03 -4.84
CA GLY A 61 -1.48 -12.33 -4.88
C GLY A 61 -0.27 -12.48 -3.95
N ILE A 62 -0.36 -11.97 -2.72
CA ILE A 62 0.49 -12.45 -1.62
C ILE A 62 -0.07 -13.76 -1.08
#